data_AF-G4ZSV4-F1
#
_entry.id   AF-G4ZSV4-F1
#
_cell.length_a   1.000
_cell.length_b   1.000
_cell.length_c   1.000
_cell.angle_alpha   90.00
_cell.angle_beta   90.00
_cell.angle_gamma   90.00
#
_symmetry.space_group_name_H-M   'P 1'
#
loop_
_entity.id
_entity.type
_entity.pdbx_description
1 polymer ?
#
loop_
_entity_poly.entity_id
_entity_poly.type
_entity_poly.pdbx_seq_one_letter_code
_entity_poly.pdbx_strand_id
1 'polypeptide(L)' 'VIFVKTKTNQEGSGPRDPRHLYANPLSPSTCWVTALAIYLACHRRLEPGALFPGSNQKLRFSKVLANLL' A
#
# COMPACT_ATOMS: atom_id res chain seq x y z
N VAL A 1 -8.54 21.53 5.29
CA VAL A 1 -8.35 20.15 4.77
C VAL A 1 -7.76 19.31 5.90
N ILE A 2 -8.49 18.33 6.41
CA ILE A 2 -7.97 17.45 7.46
C ILE A 2 -7.27 16.28 6.79
N PHE A 3 -5.94 16.24 6.84
CA PHE A 3 -5.14 15.14 6.30
C PHE A 3 -5.12 13.96 7.28
N VAL A 4 -6.24 13.23 7.39
CA VAL A 4 -6.32 12.04 8.27
C VAL A 4 -6.18 10.76 7.45
N LYS A 5 -4.99 10.47 6.93
CA LYS A 5 -4.69 9.16 6.35
C LYS A 5 -3.26 8.79 6.70
N THR A 6 -3.08 7.98 7.74
CA THR A 6 -1.78 7.37 7.99
C THR A 6 -1.39 6.55 6.76
N LYS A 7 -0.09 6.48 6.43
CA LYS A 7 0.42 5.80 5.22
C LYS A 7 -0.02 4.32 5.10
N THR A 8 -0.55 3.74 6.18
CA THR A 8 -0.94 2.34 6.27
C THR A 8 -2.46 2.14 6.33
N ASN A 9 -3.24 3.20 6.24
CA ASN A 9 -4.69 3.12 6.31
C ASN A 9 -5.35 4.09 5.33
N GLN A 10 -5.54 3.61 4.11
CA GLN A 10 -6.18 4.37 3.04
C GLN A 10 -7.65 4.73 3.35
N GLU A 11 -8.34 3.88 4.12
CA GLU A 11 -9.74 4.04 4.52
C GLU A 11 -9.90 5.03 5.69
N GLY A 12 -8.85 5.24 6.50
CA GLY A 12 -8.87 6.15 7.64
C GLY A 12 -9.64 5.65 8.88
N SER A 13 -10.14 4.40 8.85
CA SER A 13 -10.99 3.77 9.87
C SER A 13 -10.26 3.10 11.06
N GLY A 14 -8.94 3.22 11.11
CA GLY A 14 -8.06 2.36 11.91
C GLY A 14 -7.07 3.17 12.74
N PRO A 15 -6.25 2.49 13.57
CA PRO A 15 -5.36 3.13 14.53
C PRO A 15 -4.46 4.18 13.87
N ARG A 16 -4.27 5.30 14.57
CA ARG A 16 -3.45 6.42 14.10
C ARG A 16 -1.96 6.27 14.41
N ASP A 17 -1.57 5.13 14.98
CA ASP A 17 -0.19 4.87 15.33
C ASP A 17 0.70 4.93 14.09
N PRO A 18 1.76 5.74 14.12
CA PRO A 18 2.67 5.85 12.99
C PRO A 18 3.40 4.51 12.81
N ARG A 19 3.41 4.00 11.58
CA ARG A 19 4.27 2.89 11.18
C ARG A 19 5.32 3.40 10.22
N HIS A 20 6.58 3.09 10.51
CA HIS A 20 7.71 3.46 9.68
C HIS A 20 7.91 2.40 8.60
N LEU A 21 7.96 2.84 7.34
CA LEU A 21 8.38 2.03 6.19
C LEU A 21 9.71 2.61 5.70
N TYR A 22 10.77 1.83 5.78
CA TYR A 22 12.10 2.26 5.32
C TYR A 22 12.31 1.84 3.87
N ALA A 23 12.74 2.78 3.03
CA ALA A 23 13.21 2.45 1.70
C ALA A 23 14.58 1.76 1.82
N ASN A 24 14.81 0.73 1.00
CA ASN A 24 16.11 0.08 0.89
C ASN A 24 16.55 0.08 -0.59
N PRO A 25 17.21 1.14 -1.07
CA PRO A 25 17.64 1.21 -2.47
C PRO A 25 18.69 0.15 -2.82
N LEU A 26 19.40 -0.40 -1.83
CA LEU A 26 20.39 -1.46 -2.04
C LEU A 26 19.74 -2.83 -2.30
N SER A 27 18.45 -2.98 -1.96
CA SER A 27 17.68 -4.20 -2.23
C SER A 27 16.33 -3.84 -2.88
N PRO A 28 16.33 -3.49 -4.18
CA PRO A 28 15.12 -3.02 -4.87
C PRO A 28 13.96 -4.01 -4.84
N SER A 29 14.25 -5.32 -4.81
CA SER A 29 13.23 -6.38 -4.74
C SER A 29 12.42 -6.39 -3.46
N THR A 30 12.99 -5.91 -2.35
CA THR A 30 12.32 -5.80 -1.05
C THR A 30 11.95 -4.35 -0.69
N CYS A 31 12.31 -3.38 -1.53
CA CYS A 31 12.02 -1.98 -1.32
C CYS A 31 10.58 -1.65 -1.68
N TRP A 32 9.81 -1.14 -0.71
CA TRP A 32 8.41 -0.76 -0.93
C TRP A 32 8.23 0.35 -1.98
N VAL A 33 9.23 1.24 -2.15
CA VAL A 33 9.21 2.30 -3.16
C VAL A 33 9.22 1.70 -4.56
N THR A 34 10.08 0.71 -4.79
CA THR A 34 10.14 -0.03 -6.05
C THR A 34 8.82 -0.76 -6.32
N ALA A 35 8.28 -1.45 -5.32
CA ALA A 35 6.99 -2.13 -5.43
C ALA A 35 5.86 -1.16 -5.80
N LEU A 36 5.83 0.03 -5.18
CA LEU A 36 4.86 1.07 -5.50
C LEU A 36 5.04 1.62 -6.91
N ALA A 37 6.28 1.86 -7.36
CA ALA A 37 6.56 2.35 -8.71
C ALA A 37 6.10 1.34 -9.77
N ILE A 38 6.36 0.05 -9.57
CA ILE A 38 5.87 -1.03 -10.45
C ILE A 38 4.35 -1.03 -10.49
N TYR A 39 3.68 -0.92 -9.34
CA TYR A 39 2.23 -0.87 -9.29
C TYR A 39 1.67 0.29 -10.13
N LEU A 40 2.21 1.50 -9.98
CA LEU A 40 1.79 2.68 -10.74
C LEU A 40 2.06 2.53 -12.25
N ALA A 41 3.19 1.95 -12.62
CA ALA A 41 3.54 1.70 -14.03
C ALA A 41 2.56 0.71 -14.69
N CYS A 42 2.13 -0.31 -13.94
CA CYS A 42 1.18 -1.32 -14.42
C CYS A 42 -0.28 -0.87 -14.39
N HIS A 43 -0.64 0.12 -13.57
CA HIS A 43 -2.02 0.61 -13.41
C HIS A 43 -2.16 2.05 -13.92
N ARG A 44 -2.07 2.23 -15.24
CA ARG A 44 -2.09 3.56 -15.90
C ARG A 44 -3.44 4.29 -15.85
N ARG A 45 -4.53 3.59 -15.50
CA ARG A 45 -5.89 4.12 -15.40
C ARG A 45 -6.39 4.07 -13.95
N LEU A 46 -5.63 4.66 -13.05
CA LEU A 46 -6.12 4.87 -11.69
C LEU A 46 -7.15 5.99 -11.73
N GLU A 47 -8.41 5.62 -11.51
CA GLU A 47 -9.49 6.58 -11.34
C GLU A 47 -9.28 7.40 -10.06
N PRO A 48 -9.80 8.64 -10.00
CA PRO A 48 -9.75 9.45 -8.80
C PRO A 48 -10.28 8.69 -7.58
N GLY A 49 -9.50 8.65 -6.50
CA GLY A 49 -9.90 8.05 -5.23
C GLY A 49 -8.83 7.20 -4.58
N ALA A 50 -9.18 5.96 -4.30
CA ALA A 50 -8.38 4.98 -3.59
C ALA A 50 -7.19 4.49 -4.44
N LEU A 51 -5.94 4.60 -3.94
CA LEU A 51 -4.75 4.12 -4.64
C LEU A 51 -4.82 2.62 -4.93
N PHE A 52 -5.23 1.83 -3.93
CA PHE A 52 -5.59 0.42 -4.10
C PHE A 52 -7.11 0.28 -4.10
N PRO A 53 -7.71 -0.28 -5.16
CA PRO A 53 -9.16 -0.44 -5.25
C PRO A 53 -9.68 -1.46 -4.24
N GLY A 54 -10.93 -1.29 -3.80
CA GLY A 54 -11.60 -2.16 -2.83
C GLY A 54 -11.21 -1.91 -1.36
N SER A 55 -11.90 -2.58 -0.45
CA SER A 55 -11.71 -2.45 1.00
C SER A 55 -10.82 -3.55 1.58
N ASN A 56 -10.47 -3.44 2.87
CA ASN A 56 -9.80 -4.49 3.65
C ASN A 56 -8.48 -4.97 3.03
N GLN A 57 -7.63 -4.03 2.62
CA GLN A 57 -6.37 -4.29 1.90
C GLN A 57 -5.48 -5.32 2.61
N LYS A 58 -5.36 -5.23 3.95
CA LYS A 58 -4.61 -6.19 4.76
C LYS A 58 -5.13 -7.61 4.57
N LEU A 59 -6.44 -7.83 4.70
CA LEU A 59 -7.04 -9.16 4.57
C LEU A 59 -6.86 -9.73 3.17
N ARG A 60 -7.06 -8.90 2.14
CA ARG A 60 -6.87 -9.31 0.73
C ARG A 60 -5.42 -9.68 0.46
N PHE A 61 -4.47 -8.88 0.92
CA PHE A 61 -3.05 -9.18 0.81
C PHE A 61 -2.68 -10.46 1.55
N SER A 62 -3.12 -10.63 2.80
CA SER A 62 -2.85 -11.84 3.59
C SER A 62 -3.38 -13.11 2.92
N LYS A 63 -4.56 -13.07 2.29
CA LYS A 63 -5.10 -14.21 1.54
C LYS A 63 -4.23 -14.58 0.33
N VAL A 64 -3.76 -13.59 -0.43
CA VAL A 64 -2.87 -13.83 -1.57
C VAL A 64 -1.52 -14.37 -1.09
N LEU A 65 -0.96 -13.78 -0.04
CA LEU A 65 0.31 -14.20 0.53
C LEU A 65 0.25 -15.64 1.08
N ALA A 66 -0.84 -15.99 1.77
CA ALA A 66 -1.05 -17.35 2.29
C ALA A 66 -1.19 -18.42 1.18
N ASN A 67 -1.48 -18.02 -0.06
CA ASN A 67 -1.47 -18.95 -1.20
C ASN A 67 -0.07 -19.08 -1.85
N LEU A 68 0.86 -18.19 -1.52
CA LEU A 68 2.23 -18.17 -2.07
C LEU A 68 3.25 -18.82 -1.12
N LEU A 69 2.89 -19.00 0.16
CA LEU A 69 3.69 -19.60 1.22
C LEU A 69 3.07 -20.93 1.64
#